data_AF-A0A7Y2GVA6-F1
#
_entry.id   AF-A0A7Y2GVA6-F1
#
_cell.length_a   1.000
_cell.length_b   1.000
_cell.length_c   1.000
_cell.angle_alpha   90.00
_cell.angle_beta   90.00
_cell.angle_gamma   90.00
#
_symmetry.space_group_name_H-M   'P 1'
#
loop_
_entity.id
_entity.type
_entity.pdbx_description
1 polymer ?
#
loop_
_entity_poly.entity_id
_entity_poly.type
_entity_poly.pdbx_seq_one_letter_code
_entity_poly.pdbx_strand_id
1 'polypeptide(L)'
;MAIKRDSLSRKLQSKADKMTEIEEQIEKLDDDVRRLKIEFDIYFNGGTKAPPHQSRASLEARIKRLNGNRDLSYARRYRLNSLISKYTAYRELWRRRLKAQGDDFI
;
A
#
# COMPACT_ATOMS: atom_id res chain seq x y z
N MET A 1 -34.70 33.19 3.80
CA MET A 1 -34.26 31.94 3.10
C MET A 1 -32.74 31.77 3.26
N ALA A 2 -32.27 31.20 4.38
CA ALA A 2 -30.83 31.09 4.69
C ALA A 2 -30.38 29.64 5.01
N ILE A 3 -31.02 28.63 4.42
CA ILE A 3 -30.82 27.21 4.79
C ILE A 3 -29.90 26.46 3.79
N LYS A 4 -29.57 27.04 2.62
CA LYS A 4 -28.79 26.34 1.57
C LYS A 4 -27.26 26.40 1.71
N ARG A 5 -26.69 27.24 2.59
CA ARG A 5 -25.22 27.43 2.68
C ARG A 5 -24.51 26.36 3.53
N ASP A 6 -25.18 25.82 4.56
CA ASP A 6 -24.59 24.86 5.51
C ASP A 6 -24.39 23.45 4.93
N SER A 7 -25.24 23.03 3.99
CA SER A 7 -25.14 21.69 3.39
C SER A 7 -24.00 21.58 2.37
N LEU A 8 -23.71 22.67 1.65
CA LEU A 8 -22.61 22.73 0.68
C LEU A 8 -21.25 22.74 1.39
N SER A 9 -21.09 23.51 2.48
CA SER A 9 -19.86 23.52 3.28
C SER A 9 -19.59 22.15 3.90
N ARG A 10 -20.61 21.48 4.47
CA ARG A 10 -20.47 20.12 5.01
C ARG A 10 -20.07 19.09 3.95
N LYS A 11 -20.61 19.21 2.73
CA LYS A 11 -20.23 18.35 1.61
C LYS A 11 -18.80 18.60 1.15
N LEU A 12 -18.33 19.84 1.14
CA LEU A 12 -16.94 20.18 0.81
C LEU A 12 -15.98 19.66 1.89
N GLN A 13 -16.34 19.81 3.17
CA GLN A 13 -15.55 19.30 4.29
C GLN A 13 -15.41 17.78 4.22
N SER A 14 -16.52 17.03 4.08
CA SER A 14 -16.45 15.57 3.96
C SER A 14 -15.64 15.09 2.74
N LYS A 15 -15.60 15.88 1.66
CA LYS A 15 -14.74 15.58 0.50
C LYS A 15 -13.27 15.82 0.83
N ALA A 16 -12.94 16.92 1.51
CA ALA A 16 -11.59 17.22 1.97
C ALA A 16 -11.09 16.15 2.97
N ASP A 17 -11.93 15.75 3.92
CA ASP A 17 -11.59 14.71 4.90
C ASP A 17 -11.27 13.38 4.21
N LYS A 18 -12.11 12.96 3.24
CA LYS A 18 -11.84 11.78 2.39
C LYS A 18 -10.55 11.91 1.59
N MET A 19 -10.24 13.12 1.13
CA MET A 19 -9.02 13.38 0.35
C MET A 19 -7.77 13.22 1.23
N THR A 20 -7.81 13.73 2.46
CA THR A 20 -6.74 13.56 3.47
C THR A 20 -6.59 12.10 3.86
N GLU A 21 -7.70 11.40 4.11
CA GLU A 21 -7.68 9.97 4.48
C GLU A 21 -6.99 9.12 3.41
N ILE A 22 -7.23 9.40 2.11
CA ILE A 22 -6.55 8.71 1.02
C ILE A 22 -5.04 8.99 1.03
N GLU A 23 -4.62 10.20 1.35
CA GLU A 23 -3.20 10.56 1.41
C GLU A 23 -2.49 9.81 2.54
N GLU A 24 -3.10 9.79 3.73
CA GLU A 24 -2.60 9.00 4.88
C GLU A 24 -2.54 7.51 4.55
N GLN A 25 -3.54 6.97 3.84
CA GLN A 25 -3.54 5.56 3.42
C GLN A 25 -2.41 5.27 2.42
N ILE A 26 -2.10 6.19 1.49
CA ILE A 26 -0.98 6.05 0.54
C ILE A 26 0.36 6.14 1.27
N GLU A 27 0.51 7.03 2.25
CA GLU A 27 1.71 7.15 3.07
C GLU A 27 1.95 5.88 3.89
N LYS A 28 0.91 5.40 4.57
CA LYS A 28 0.95 4.14 5.31
C LYS A 28 1.31 2.95 4.43
N LEU A 29 0.85 2.92 3.18
CA LEU A 29 1.23 1.89 2.21
C LEU A 29 2.74 1.93 1.91
N ASP A 30 3.35 3.11 1.74
CA ASP A 30 4.80 3.18 1.50
C ASP A 30 5.59 2.68 2.71
N ASP A 31 5.16 3.02 3.92
CA ASP A 31 5.78 2.52 5.15
C ASP A 31 5.61 1.00 5.30
N ASP A 32 4.43 0.46 4.99
CA ASP A 32 4.20 -0.99 4.96
C ASP A 32 5.10 -1.69 3.93
N VAL A 33 5.35 -1.08 2.76
CA VAL A 33 6.30 -1.59 1.75
C VAL A 33 7.73 -1.62 2.30
N ARG A 34 8.16 -0.54 2.98
CA ARG A 34 9.50 -0.45 3.60
C ARG A 34 9.66 -1.48 4.70
N ARG A 35 8.64 -1.62 5.56
CA ARG A 35 8.61 -2.61 6.64
C ARG A 35 8.69 -4.02 6.09
N LEU A 36 7.89 -4.35 5.06
CA LEU A 36 7.91 -5.67 4.44
C LEU A 36 9.29 -6.00 3.88
N LYS A 37 9.99 -5.02 3.28
CA LYS A 37 11.38 -5.19 2.85
C LYS A 37 12.30 -5.56 4.01
N ILE A 38 12.21 -4.84 5.13
CA ILE A 38 13.02 -5.13 6.32
C ILE A 38 12.71 -6.54 6.84
N GLU A 39 11.44 -6.93 6.91
CA GLU A 39 11.05 -8.28 7.35
C GLU A 39 11.63 -9.38 6.44
N PHE A 40 11.62 -9.18 5.12
CA PHE A 40 12.27 -10.10 4.18
C PHE A 40 13.81 -10.09 4.34
N ASP A 41 14.43 -8.93 4.53
CA ASP A 41 15.87 -8.84 4.74
C ASP A 41 16.30 -9.58 6.01
N ILE A 42 15.52 -9.46 7.10
CA ILE A 42 15.74 -10.21 8.35
C ILE A 42 15.62 -11.72 8.09
N TYR A 43 14.56 -12.15 7.40
CA TYR A 43 14.36 -13.57 7.06
C TYR A 43 15.54 -14.13 6.25
N PHE A 44 15.96 -13.44 5.18
CA PHE A 44 17.08 -13.91 4.35
C PHE A 44 18.44 -13.87 5.04
N ASN A 45 18.57 -13.09 6.12
CA ASN A 45 19.75 -13.08 6.98
C ASN A 45 19.66 -14.13 8.11
N GLY A 46 18.61 -14.98 8.12
CA GLY A 46 18.41 -16.03 9.11
C GLY A 46 17.81 -15.57 10.44
N GLY A 47 17.32 -14.32 10.51
CA GLY A 47 16.71 -13.77 11.73
C GLY A 47 15.31 -14.31 12.03
N THR A 48 14.62 -14.88 11.03
CA THR A 48 13.35 -15.60 11.23
C THR A 48 13.37 -16.92 10.44
N LYS A 49 12.62 -17.92 10.93
CA LYS A 49 12.52 -19.24 10.29
C LYS A 49 11.54 -19.29 9.11
N ALA A 50 10.62 -18.33 9.03
CA ALA A 50 9.58 -18.30 8.02
C ALA A 50 9.51 -16.91 7.37
N PRO A 51 9.24 -16.84 6.05
CA PRO A 51 9.08 -15.59 5.34
C PRO A 51 7.78 -14.85 5.75
N PRO A 52 7.73 -13.51 5.62
CA PRO A 52 6.61 -12.68 6.08
C PRO A 52 5.38 -12.73 5.13
N HIS A 53 4.78 -13.92 4.96
CA HIS A 53 3.64 -14.13 4.06
C HIS A 53 2.40 -13.33 4.46
N GLN A 54 2.10 -13.24 5.76
CA GLN A 54 0.92 -12.52 6.25
C GLN A 54 1.04 -11.01 6.00
N SER A 55 2.20 -10.43 6.31
CA SER A 55 2.51 -9.01 6.03
C SER A 55 2.38 -8.71 4.53
N ARG A 56 2.91 -9.60 3.68
CA ARG A 56 2.78 -9.50 2.22
C ARG A 56 1.32 -9.53 1.78
N ALA A 57 0.53 -10.50 2.22
CA ALA A 57 -0.88 -10.64 1.85
C ALA A 57 -1.71 -9.44 2.29
N SER A 58 -1.46 -8.92 3.50
CA SER A 58 -2.12 -7.72 4.03
C SER A 58 -1.79 -6.47 3.20
N LEU A 59 -0.52 -6.30 2.80
CA LEU A 59 -0.11 -5.22 1.91
C LEU A 59 -0.77 -5.32 0.53
N GLU A 60 -0.77 -6.52 -0.08
CA GLU A 60 -1.40 -6.76 -1.38
C GLU A 60 -2.91 -6.47 -1.37
N ALA A 61 -3.61 -6.85 -0.30
CA ALA A 61 -5.03 -6.55 -0.14
C ALA A 61 -5.30 -5.03 -0.09
N ARG A 62 -4.46 -4.27 0.63
CA ARG A 62 -4.56 -2.82 0.74
C ARG A 62 -4.25 -2.12 -0.58
N ILE A 63 -3.19 -2.55 -1.28
CA ILE A 63 -2.86 -2.06 -2.63
C ILE A 63 -4.03 -2.29 -3.60
N LYS A 64 -4.60 -3.50 -3.63
CA LYS A 64 -5.74 -3.83 -4.50
C LYS A 64 -6.95 -2.94 -4.21
N ARG A 65 -7.27 -2.74 -2.92
CA ARG A 65 -8.39 -1.88 -2.50
C ARG A 65 -8.21 -0.45 -2.99
N LEU A 66 -7.02 0.14 -2.78
CA LEU A 66 -6.75 1.52 -3.20
C LEU A 66 -6.68 1.66 -4.71
N ASN A 67 -6.09 0.69 -5.42
CA ASN A 67 -6.00 0.72 -6.88
C ASN A 67 -7.37 0.60 -7.55
N GLY A 68 -8.33 -0.08 -6.90
CA GLY A 68 -9.72 -0.15 -7.36
C GLY A 68 -10.51 1.15 -7.20
N ASN A 69 -9.99 2.13 -6.44
CA ASN A 69 -10.68 3.39 -6.20
C ASN A 69 -10.62 4.31 -7.45
N ARG A 70 -11.77 4.52 -8.09
CA ARG A 70 -11.89 5.35 -9.29
C ARG A 70 -11.84 6.85 -9.02
N ASP A 71 -12.07 7.28 -7.78
CA ASP A 71 -12.15 8.68 -7.37
C ASP A 71 -10.79 9.30 -7.01
N LEU A 72 -9.69 8.58 -7.25
CA LEU A 72 -8.34 9.08 -7.04
C LEU A 72 -7.98 10.19 -8.03
N SER A 73 -7.54 11.33 -7.50
CA SER A 73 -6.86 12.38 -8.27
C SER A 73 -5.63 11.84 -9.00
N TYR A 74 -5.29 12.43 -10.15
CA TYR A 74 -4.10 12.08 -10.94
C TYR A 74 -2.81 12.03 -10.12
N ALA A 75 -2.60 13.00 -9.23
CA ALA A 75 -1.40 13.03 -8.37
C ALA A 75 -1.32 11.82 -7.44
N ARG A 76 -2.46 11.42 -6.83
CA ARG A 76 -2.54 10.27 -5.93
C ARG A 76 -2.39 8.96 -6.67
N ARG A 77 -3.00 8.86 -7.86
CA ARG A 77 -2.84 7.71 -8.75
C ARG A 77 -1.40 7.53 -9.19
N TYR A 78 -0.72 8.63 -9.53
CA TYR A 78 0.71 8.59 -9.88
C TYR A 78 1.56 8.07 -8.70
N ARG A 79 1.34 8.62 -7.49
CA ARG A 79 2.02 8.14 -6.27
C ARG A 79 1.76 6.66 -6.02
N LEU A 80 0.49 6.23 -6.07
CA LEU A 80 0.11 4.83 -5.89
C LEU A 80 0.77 3.93 -6.93
N ASN A 81 0.77 4.31 -8.20
CA ASN A 81 1.42 3.54 -9.27
C ASN A 81 2.93 3.41 -9.04
N SER A 82 3.60 4.48 -8.61
CA SER A 82 5.02 4.45 -8.24
C SER A 82 5.28 3.45 -7.11
N LEU A 83 4.43 3.43 -6.08
CA LEU A 83 4.51 2.45 -4.99
C LEU A 83 4.28 1.02 -5.48
N ILE A 84 3.30 0.81 -6.36
CA ILE A 84 3.03 -0.50 -6.96
C ILE A 84 4.26 -0.98 -7.73
N SER A 85 4.87 -0.14 -8.57
CA SER A 85 6.09 -0.50 -9.32
C SER A 85 7.25 -0.87 -8.38
N LYS A 86 7.46 -0.09 -7.31
CA LYS A 86 8.46 -0.38 -6.27
C LYS A 86 8.19 -1.73 -5.59
N TYR A 87 6.95 -1.99 -5.19
CA TYR A 87 6.54 -3.26 -4.60
C TYR A 87 6.74 -4.43 -5.56
N THR A 88 6.37 -4.29 -6.84
CA THR A 88 6.57 -5.32 -7.87
C THR A 88 8.05 -5.68 -8.02
N ALA A 89 8.94 -4.69 -8.03
CA ALA A 89 10.38 -4.93 -8.11
C ALA A 89 10.88 -5.73 -6.89
N TYR A 90 10.47 -5.36 -5.68
CA TYR A 90 10.84 -6.10 -4.47
C TYR A 90 10.28 -7.52 -4.44
N ARG A 91 9.01 -7.70 -4.82
CA ARG A 91 8.38 -9.01 -4.90
C ARG A 91 9.15 -9.94 -5.84
N GLU A 92 9.61 -9.44 -6.98
CA GLU A 92 10.40 -10.22 -7.94
C GLU A 92 11.77 -10.60 -7.36
N LEU A 93 12.45 -9.68 -6.68
CA LEU A 93 13.71 -9.94 -6.00
C LEU A 93 13.57 -11.03 -4.93
N TRP A 94 12.56 -10.91 -4.07
CA TRP A 94 12.30 -11.89 -3.01
C TRP A 94 11.92 -13.26 -3.58
N ARG A 95 11.10 -13.31 -4.64
CA ARG A 95 10.75 -14.54 -5.34
C ARG A 95 12.00 -15.29 -5.83
N ARG A 96 12.93 -14.59 -6.49
CA ARG A 96 14.19 -15.19 -6.96
C ARG A 96 15.04 -15.70 -5.80
N ARG A 97 15.09 -14.97 -4.69
CA ARG A 97 15.90 -15.32 -3.51
C ARG A 97 15.29 -16.49 -2.72
N LEU A 98 13.97 -16.57 -2.60
CA LEU A 98 13.25 -17.71 -2.03
C LEU A 98 13.50 -18.99 -2.83
N LYS A 99 13.41 -18.89 -4.16
CA LYS A 99 13.74 -20.00 -5.06
C LYS A 99 15.18 -20.49 -4.88
N ALA A 100 16.14 -19.58 -4.69
CA ALA A 100 17.54 -19.94 -4.43
C ALA A 100 17.76 -20.60 -3.05
N GLN A 101 16.91 -20.30 -2.06
CA GLN A 101 16.92 -20.93 -0.73
C GLN A 101 16.21 -22.30 -0.70
N GLY A 102 15.47 -22.67 -1.76
CA GLY A 102 14.66 -23.89 -1.81
C GLY A 102 13.29 -23.76 -1.13
N ASP A 103 12.90 -22.55 -0.72
CA ASP A 103 11.65 -22.27 0.00
C ASP A 103 10.53 -21.85 -0.98
N ASP A 104 10.42 -22.57 -2.10
CA ASP A 104 9.50 -22.26 -3.21
C ASP A 104 8.13 -22.91 -2.94
N PHE A 105 7.39 -22.38 -1.96
CA PHE A 105 5.95 -22.66 -1.81
C PHE A 105 5.17 -21.59 -2.57
N ILE A 106 4.86 -21.91 -3.84
CA ILE A 106 4.00 -21.14 -4.75
C ILE A 106 2.58 -21.04 -4.19
#